data_AF-A0A3P6SSF3-F1
#
_entry.id   AF-A0A3P6SSF3-F1
#
_cell.length_a   1.000
_cell.length_b   1.000
_cell.length_c   1.000
_cell.angle_alpha   90.00
_cell.angle_beta   90.00
_cell.angle_gamma   90.00
#
_symmetry.space_group_name_H-M   'P 1'
#
loop_
_entity.id
_entity.type
_entity.pdbx_description
1 polymer ?
#
loop_
_entity_poly.entity_id
_entity_poly.type
_entity_poly.pdbx_seq_one_letter_code
_entity_poly.pdbx_strand_id
1 'polypeptide(L)'
;GVTFIFSYTHFTSPIRRYPDIIVHRSLAAALGYCEPSERTVEEIQKIAEHCNDKKLIAKKVSESSAELFFGVLIHRVGPMEAKGVVVNVLDAAFDVLLFKYGVIKRVYINTLEMRQAPSFLENPNRLILYWENEDGKFEQLIQMCTVVEVILSKLPEPTKFQAVIKPRSIKDSPTLMQMYNKQQSSGGDSADLNFDLLLLD
;
A
#
# COMPACT_ATOMS: atom_id res chain seq x y z
N GLY A 1 10.26 -6.49 11.28
CA GLY A 1 11.08 -6.90 12.43
C GLY A 1 10.17 -7.20 13.59
N VAL A 2 10.11 -8.46 14.03
CA VAL A 2 9.33 -8.85 15.20
C VAL A 2 10.24 -8.64 16.40
N THR A 3 9.98 -7.61 17.20
CA THR A 3 10.75 -7.36 18.42
C THR A 3 10.34 -8.41 19.45
N PHE A 4 11.20 -9.41 19.68
CA PHE A 4 11.03 -10.40 20.73
C PHE A 4 11.34 -9.77 22.08
N ILE A 5 10.32 -9.16 22.70
CA ILE A 5 10.39 -8.60 24.06
C ILE A 5 9.21 -9.12 24.85
N PHE A 6 9.48 -9.54 26.09
CA PHE A 6 8.47 -10.10 27.00
C PHE A 6 7.46 -9.07 27.50
N SER A 7 7.81 -7.78 27.51
CA SER A 7 6.92 -6.68 27.88
C SER A 7 7.29 -5.39 27.15
N TYR A 8 6.29 -4.58 26.78
CA TYR A 8 6.47 -3.33 26.05
C TYR A 8 5.37 -2.33 26.41
N THR A 9 5.72 -1.04 26.48
CA THR A 9 4.76 0.06 26.60
C THR A 9 5.29 1.33 25.91
N HIS A 10 4.39 2.27 25.62
CA HIS A 10 4.75 3.58 25.07
C HIS A 10 5.04 4.57 26.20
N PHE A 11 6.14 5.33 26.10
CA PHE A 11 6.54 6.32 27.11
C PHE A 11 7.15 7.62 26.54
N THR A 12 7.71 7.57 25.33
CA THR A 12 8.59 8.63 24.80
C THR A 12 7.88 9.83 24.18
N SER A 13 6.55 9.89 24.17
CA SER A 13 5.79 10.94 23.46
C SER A 13 4.50 11.39 24.17
N PRO A 14 4.57 11.80 25.46
CA PRO A 14 3.38 12.22 26.23
C PRO A 14 2.62 13.40 25.63
N ILE A 15 3.28 14.26 24.85
CA ILE A 15 2.63 15.42 24.21
C ILE A 15 1.61 14.98 23.13
N ARG A 16 1.86 13.86 22.44
CA ARG A 16 1.07 13.42 21.28
C ARG A 16 0.36 12.07 21.49
N ARG A 17 0.56 11.40 22.62
CA ARG A 17 -0.03 10.10 22.95
C ARG A 17 -0.47 10.07 24.41
N TYR A 18 -1.77 9.92 24.63
CA TYR A 18 -2.34 9.80 25.98
C TYR A 18 -1.86 8.56 26.76
N PRO A 19 -1.62 7.38 26.14
CA PRO A 19 -1.03 6.23 26.84
C PRO A 19 0.29 6.56 27.54
N ASP A 20 1.16 7.33 26.90
CA ASP A 20 2.42 7.76 27.49
C ASP A 20 2.18 8.60 28.75
N ILE A 21 1.16 9.46 28.80
CA ILE A 21 0.81 10.24 30.01
C ILE A 21 0.44 9.32 31.18
N ILE A 22 -0.32 8.25 30.91
CA ILE A 22 -0.68 7.27 31.94
C ILE A 22 0.59 6.58 32.47
N VAL A 23 1.48 6.12 31.58
CA VAL A 23 2.74 5.48 31.98
C VAL A 23 3.65 6.44 32.73
N HIS A 24 3.74 7.72 32.32
CA HIS A 24 4.48 8.76 33.04
C HIS A 24 3.98 8.93 34.47
N ARG A 25 2.66 8.97 34.68
CA ARG A 25 2.05 9.05 36.02
C ARG A 25 2.29 7.78 36.84
N SER A 26 2.14 6.61 36.24
CA SER A 26 2.41 5.33 36.91
C SER A 26 3.88 5.19 37.32
N LEU A 27 4.82 5.62 36.47
CA LEU A 27 6.24 5.62 36.79
C LEU A 27 6.58 6.63 37.89
N ALA A 28 6.01 7.84 37.83
CA ALA A 28 6.19 8.85 38.87
C ALA A 28 5.73 8.33 40.24
N ALA A 29 4.58 7.66 40.31
CA ALA A 29 4.09 7.04 41.53
C ALA A 29 4.98 5.88 42.00
N ALA A 30 5.44 5.01 41.09
CA ALA A 30 6.35 3.91 41.42
C ALA A 30 7.70 4.40 41.97
N LEU A 31 8.12 5.61 41.61
CA LEU A 31 9.34 6.27 42.12
C LEU A 31 9.07 7.16 43.36
N GLY A 32 7.82 7.27 43.83
CA GLY A 32 7.46 8.07 45.00
C GLY A 32 7.41 9.58 44.75
N TYR A 33 7.35 10.03 43.50
CA TYR A 33 7.19 11.45 43.16
C TYR A 33 5.74 11.95 43.29
N CYS A 34 4.77 11.05 43.32
CA CYS A 34 3.35 11.35 43.54
C CYS A 34 2.60 10.13 44.10
N GLU A 35 1.36 10.34 44.54
CA GLU A 35 0.50 9.24 44.97
C GLU A 35 0.09 8.34 43.78
N PRO A 36 -0.12 7.03 44.01
CA PRO A 36 -0.67 6.11 43.02
C PRO A 36 -2.06 6.53 42.53
N SER A 37 -2.37 6.22 41.27
CA SER A 37 -3.70 6.46 40.71
C SER A 37 -4.75 5.60 41.40
N GLU A 38 -5.85 6.21 41.87
CA GLU A 38 -7.00 5.51 42.48
C GLU A 38 -7.86 4.75 41.46
N ARG A 39 -7.57 4.91 40.16
CA ARG A 39 -8.32 4.25 39.09
C ARG A 39 -8.27 2.72 39.20
N THR A 40 -9.42 2.09 38.98
CA THR A 40 -9.49 0.63 38.95
C THR A 40 -8.89 0.05 37.67
N VAL A 41 -8.64 -1.25 37.66
CA VAL A 41 -8.15 -1.97 36.47
C VAL A 41 -9.12 -1.81 35.30
N GLU A 42 -10.43 -1.84 35.57
CA GLU A 42 -11.49 -1.68 34.57
C GLU A 42 -11.49 -0.28 33.95
N GLU A 43 -11.21 0.75 34.75
CA GLU A 43 -11.11 2.12 34.24
C GLU A 43 -9.87 2.31 33.36
N ILE A 44 -8.73 1.75 33.77
CA ILE A 44 -7.49 1.76 32.97
C ILE A 44 -7.70 0.99 31.66
N GLN A 45 -8.39 -0.15 31.69
CA GLN A 45 -8.72 -0.93 30.50
C GLN A 45 -9.59 -0.13 29.52
N LYS A 46 -10.64 0.55 30.01
CA LYS A 46 -11.49 1.42 29.18
C LYS A 46 -10.70 2.56 28.53
N ILE A 47 -9.76 3.16 29.27
CA ILE A 47 -8.86 4.19 28.72
C ILE A 47 -7.97 3.61 27.62
N ALA A 48 -7.44 2.40 27.82
CA ALA A 48 -6.59 1.72 26.83
C ALA A 48 -7.37 1.43 25.54
N GLU A 49 -8.59 0.90 25.65
CA GLU A 49 -9.50 0.67 24.52
C GLU A 49 -9.80 1.96 23.76
N HIS A 50 -10.15 3.03 24.47
CA HIS A 50 -10.37 4.33 23.86
C HIS A 50 -9.13 4.85 23.11
N CYS A 51 -7.94 4.68 23.68
CA CYS A 51 -6.70 5.09 23.03
C CYS A 51 -6.43 4.27 21.76
N ASN A 52 -6.75 2.98 21.76
CA ASN A 52 -6.62 2.11 20.58
C ASN A 52 -7.57 2.56 19.46
N ASP A 53 -8.82 2.86 19.79
CA ASP A 53 -9.80 3.37 18.81
C ASP A 53 -9.32 4.70 18.21
N LYS A 54 -8.87 5.64 19.05
CA LYS A 54 -8.35 6.93 18.58
C LYS A 54 -7.10 6.77 17.73
N LYS A 55 -6.20 5.84 18.07
CA LYS A 55 -5.02 5.51 17.25
C LYS A 55 -5.44 5.01 15.86
N LEU A 56 -6.41 4.10 15.79
CA LEU A 56 -6.90 3.56 14.52
C LEU A 56 -7.57 4.65 13.67
N ILE A 57 -8.43 5.48 14.28
CA ILE A 57 -9.10 6.59 13.60
C ILE A 57 -8.06 7.60 13.09
N ALA A 58 -7.08 8.00 13.92
CA ALA A 58 -6.04 8.94 13.54
C ALA A 58 -5.21 8.42 12.35
N LYS A 59 -4.88 7.11 12.34
CA LYS A 59 -4.20 6.48 11.21
C LYS A 59 -5.04 6.57 9.93
N LYS A 60 -6.32 6.18 9.98
CA LYS A 60 -7.23 6.25 8.82
C LYS A 60 -7.42 7.66 8.28
N VAL A 61 -7.54 8.66 9.16
CA VAL A 61 -7.64 10.07 8.78
C VAL A 61 -6.36 10.55 8.12
N SER A 62 -5.19 10.18 8.65
CA SER A 62 -3.89 10.52 8.06
C SER A 62 -3.74 9.94 6.65
N GLU A 63 -4.08 8.67 6.47
CA GLU A 63 -4.06 8.00 5.15
C GLU A 63 -5.04 8.67 4.17
N SER A 64 -6.27 8.96 4.62
CA SER A 64 -7.29 9.62 3.78
C SER A 64 -6.89 11.04 3.39
N SER A 65 -6.23 11.77 4.30
CA SER A 65 -5.69 13.11 4.03
C SER A 65 -4.60 13.05 2.95
N ALA A 66 -3.65 12.13 3.09
CA ALA A 66 -2.60 11.93 2.09
C ALA A 66 -3.18 11.60 0.71
N GLU A 67 -4.17 10.70 0.65
CA GLU A 67 -4.86 10.36 -0.59
C GLU A 67 -5.57 11.57 -1.23
N LEU A 68 -6.26 12.38 -0.41
CA LEU A 68 -6.95 13.58 -0.88
C LEU A 68 -5.97 14.59 -1.50
N PHE A 69 -4.87 14.88 -0.81
CA PHE A 69 -3.85 15.82 -1.32
C PHE A 69 -3.15 15.26 -2.57
N PHE A 70 -2.93 13.96 -2.65
CA PHE A 70 -2.39 13.32 -3.84
C PHE A 70 -3.36 13.40 -5.03
N GLY A 71 -4.66 13.28 -4.80
CA GLY A 71 -5.68 13.57 -5.82
C GLY A 71 -5.62 15.00 -6.33
N VAL A 72 -5.53 15.99 -5.43
CA VAL A 72 -5.37 17.41 -5.80
C VAL A 72 -4.10 17.63 -6.62
N LEU A 73 -2.99 16.96 -6.27
CA LEU A 73 -1.74 17.03 -7.03
C LEU A 73 -1.92 16.55 -8.47
N ILE A 74 -2.55 15.39 -8.68
CA ILE A 74 -2.83 14.85 -10.02
C ILE A 74 -3.71 15.80 -10.83
N HIS A 75 -4.73 16.40 -10.21
CA HIS A 75 -5.59 17.38 -10.87
C HIS A 75 -4.82 18.61 -11.34
N ARG A 76 -3.79 19.03 -10.59
CA ARG A 76 -2.97 20.21 -10.90
C ARG A 76 -1.86 19.94 -11.91
N VAL A 77 -1.20 18.79 -11.80
CA VAL A 77 -0.04 18.43 -12.64
C VAL A 77 -0.48 17.77 -13.95
N GLY A 78 -1.62 17.07 -13.95
CA GLY A 78 -2.09 16.25 -15.06
C GLY A 78 -1.78 14.76 -14.86
N PRO A 79 -2.00 13.93 -15.90
CA PRO A 79 -1.76 12.51 -15.83
C PRO A 79 -0.31 12.20 -15.46
N MET A 80 -0.11 11.25 -14.54
CA MET A 80 1.21 10.85 -14.08
C MET A 80 1.43 9.37 -14.34
N GLU A 81 2.60 9.02 -14.86
CA GLU A 81 2.98 7.63 -15.06
C GLU A 81 3.83 7.14 -13.88
N ALA A 82 3.63 5.88 -13.50
CA ALA A 82 4.46 5.21 -12.53
C ALA A 82 4.43 3.70 -12.74
N LYS A 83 5.55 3.04 -12.43
CA LYS A 83 5.57 1.60 -12.27
C LYS A 83 4.94 1.20 -10.94
N GLY A 84 4.23 0.08 -10.96
CA GLY A 84 3.64 -0.51 -9.79
C GLY A 84 3.70 -2.03 -9.82
N VAL A 85 3.49 -2.63 -8.65
CA VAL A 85 3.44 -4.08 -8.50
C VAL A 85 2.06 -4.48 -8.01
N VAL A 86 1.51 -5.50 -8.64
CA VAL A 86 0.23 -6.09 -8.24
C VAL A 86 0.37 -6.78 -6.89
N VAL A 87 -0.40 -6.33 -5.91
CA VAL A 87 -0.40 -6.84 -4.53
C VAL A 87 -1.66 -7.62 -4.18
N ASN A 88 -2.68 -7.58 -5.03
CA ASN A 88 -3.90 -8.37 -4.88
C ASN A 88 -4.61 -8.50 -6.22
N VAL A 89 -5.25 -9.65 -6.47
CA VAL A 89 -6.01 -9.92 -7.71
C VAL A 89 -7.40 -10.43 -7.35
N LEU A 90 -8.42 -9.75 -7.88
CA LEU A 90 -9.83 -10.10 -7.79
C LEU A 90 -10.35 -10.48 -9.19
N ASP A 91 -11.60 -10.92 -9.26
CA ASP A 91 -12.31 -11.28 -10.49
C ASP A 91 -12.59 -10.07 -11.41
N ALA A 92 -12.87 -8.90 -10.82
CA ALA A 92 -13.25 -7.68 -11.53
C ALA A 92 -12.26 -6.50 -11.35
N ALA A 93 -11.16 -6.70 -10.62
CA ALA A 93 -10.17 -5.66 -10.32
C ALA A 93 -8.86 -6.25 -9.80
N PHE A 94 -7.82 -5.43 -9.71
CA PHE A 94 -6.59 -5.78 -8.99
C PHE A 94 -6.01 -4.55 -8.30
N ASP A 95 -5.27 -4.76 -7.21
CA ASP A 95 -4.65 -3.69 -6.44
C ASP A 95 -3.17 -3.59 -6.78
N VAL A 96 -2.70 -2.37 -7.05
CA VAL A 96 -1.32 -2.06 -7.45
C VAL A 96 -0.68 -1.13 -6.42
N LEU A 97 0.48 -1.52 -5.89
CA LEU A 97 1.35 -0.66 -5.10
C LEU A 97 2.24 0.17 -6.02
N LEU A 98 2.10 1.49 -5.96
CA LEU A 98 2.92 2.45 -6.71
C LEU A 98 4.10 2.88 -5.85
N PHE A 99 5.27 2.29 -6.09
CA PHE A 99 6.46 2.46 -5.24
C PHE A 99 6.88 3.92 -5.10
N LYS A 100 6.89 4.66 -6.22
CA LYS A 100 7.26 6.08 -6.26
C LYS A 100 6.47 6.96 -5.30
N TYR A 101 5.23 6.60 -5.02
CA TYR A 101 4.32 7.40 -4.19
C TYR A 101 3.92 6.71 -2.87
N GLY A 102 4.25 5.43 -2.69
CA GLY A 102 3.86 4.66 -1.52
C GLY A 102 2.34 4.47 -1.39
N VAL A 103 1.58 4.57 -2.49
CA VAL A 103 0.12 4.43 -2.48
C VAL A 103 -0.30 3.12 -3.15
N ILE A 104 -1.33 2.48 -2.58
CA ILE A 104 -1.99 1.33 -3.19
C ILE A 104 -3.25 1.83 -3.90
N LYS A 105 -3.42 1.47 -5.18
CA LYS A 105 -4.63 1.79 -5.93
C LYS A 105 -5.20 0.60 -6.67
N ARG A 106 -6.53 0.52 -6.62
CA ARG A 106 -7.33 -0.46 -7.35
C ARG A 106 -7.48 -0.02 -8.80
N VAL A 107 -7.15 -0.91 -9.70
CA VAL A 107 -7.48 -0.82 -11.13
C VAL A 107 -8.73 -1.67 -11.35
N TYR A 108 -9.80 -1.03 -11.81
CA TYR A 108 -11.04 -1.73 -12.13
C TYR A 108 -11.02 -2.16 -13.60
N ILE A 109 -11.45 -3.39 -13.88
CA ILE A 109 -11.40 -3.90 -15.25
C ILE A 109 -12.38 -3.17 -16.17
N ASN A 110 -13.52 -2.72 -15.64
CA ASN A 110 -14.53 -1.99 -16.42
C ASN A 110 -14.06 -0.62 -16.92
N THR A 111 -12.98 -0.05 -16.36
CA THR A 111 -12.38 1.20 -16.84
C THR A 111 -11.32 0.97 -17.92
N LEU A 112 -11.03 -0.29 -18.26
CA LEU A 112 -10.04 -0.66 -19.26
C LEU A 112 -10.74 -0.89 -20.61
N GLU A 113 -10.24 -0.25 -21.66
CA GLU A 113 -10.72 -0.45 -23.03
C GLU A 113 -10.12 -1.72 -23.63
N MET A 114 -10.72 -2.86 -23.28
CA MET A 114 -10.29 -4.18 -23.73
C MET A 114 -11.10 -4.66 -24.93
N ARG A 115 -10.49 -5.53 -25.73
CA ARG A 115 -11.14 -6.14 -26.90
C ARG A 115 -12.30 -7.07 -26.52
N GLN A 116 -12.16 -7.78 -25.41
CA GLN A 116 -13.13 -8.76 -24.93
C GLN A 116 -13.10 -8.85 -23.40
N ALA A 117 -14.08 -9.54 -22.83
CA ALA A 117 -14.15 -9.79 -21.40
C ALA A 117 -12.88 -10.50 -20.88
N PRO A 118 -12.39 -10.14 -19.68
CA PRO A 118 -11.21 -10.76 -19.09
C PRO A 118 -11.52 -12.22 -18.73
N SER A 119 -10.49 -13.05 -18.65
CA SER A 119 -10.62 -14.39 -18.07
C SER A 119 -9.99 -14.42 -16.69
N PHE A 120 -10.80 -14.73 -15.68
CA PHE A 120 -10.32 -14.93 -14.32
C PHE A 120 -10.08 -16.42 -14.07
N LEU A 121 -8.89 -16.75 -13.57
CA LEU A 121 -8.51 -18.09 -13.17
C LEU A 121 -8.34 -18.11 -11.65
N GLU A 122 -9.06 -19.02 -11.01
CA GLU A 122 -8.93 -19.27 -9.58
C GLU A 122 -7.78 -20.24 -9.29
N ASN A 123 -7.10 -20.06 -8.16
CA ASN A 123 -6.07 -20.96 -7.64
C ASN A 123 -4.83 -21.17 -8.54
N PRO A 124 -3.88 -20.21 -8.56
CA PRO A 124 -3.91 -18.92 -7.88
C PRO A 124 -4.71 -17.88 -8.67
N ASN A 125 -5.20 -16.84 -7.99
CA ASN A 125 -5.93 -15.74 -8.63
C ASN A 125 -5.07 -15.10 -9.72
N ARG A 126 -5.53 -15.23 -10.96
CA ARG A 126 -4.89 -14.67 -12.17
C ARG A 126 -5.96 -14.08 -13.06
N LEU A 127 -5.59 -13.02 -13.77
CA LEU A 127 -6.47 -12.31 -14.66
C LEU A 127 -5.79 -12.17 -16.02
N ILE A 128 -6.42 -12.69 -17.07
CA ILE A 128 -5.97 -12.56 -18.45
C ILE A 128 -6.75 -11.42 -19.10
N LEU A 129 -6.03 -10.38 -19.49
CA LEU A 129 -6.55 -9.22 -20.20
C LEU A 129 -6.26 -9.37 -21.70
N TYR A 130 -7.20 -8.92 -22.52
CA TYR A 130 -7.13 -9.06 -23.98
C TYR A 130 -7.12 -7.68 -24.63
N TRP A 131 -6.02 -7.35 -25.30
CA TRP A 131 -5.78 -6.03 -25.88
C TRP A 131 -5.74 -6.08 -27.41
N GLU A 132 -6.00 -4.93 -28.02
CA GLU A 132 -5.92 -4.71 -29.46
C GLU A 132 -5.30 -3.33 -29.71
N ASN A 133 -4.13 -3.32 -30.35
CA ASN A 133 -3.42 -2.11 -30.76
C ASN A 133 -3.15 -2.16 -32.28
N GLU A 134 -2.52 -1.12 -32.81
CA GLU A 134 -2.11 -1.05 -34.23
C GLU A 134 -1.22 -2.23 -34.65
N ASP A 135 -0.37 -2.73 -33.74
CA ASP A 135 0.53 -3.87 -33.94
C ASP A 135 -0.16 -5.25 -33.84
N GLY A 136 -1.46 -5.26 -33.55
CA GLY A 136 -2.28 -6.46 -33.47
C GLY A 136 -2.78 -6.81 -32.07
N LYS A 137 -3.15 -8.08 -31.92
CA LYS A 137 -3.86 -8.62 -30.75
C LYS A 137 -2.89 -9.36 -29.85
N PHE A 138 -2.94 -9.05 -28.56
CA PHE A 138 -2.11 -9.71 -27.57
C PHE A 138 -2.83 -9.85 -26.23
N GLU A 139 -2.31 -10.77 -25.42
CA GLU A 139 -2.80 -11.07 -24.08
C GLU A 139 -1.82 -10.51 -23.05
N GLN A 140 -2.35 -10.11 -21.89
CA GLN A 140 -1.56 -9.70 -20.74
C GLN A 140 -2.03 -10.48 -19.51
N LEU A 141 -1.09 -11.16 -18.84
CA LEU A 141 -1.36 -11.91 -17.62
C LEU A 141 -1.06 -11.05 -16.39
N ILE A 142 -2.09 -10.77 -15.60
CA ILE A 142 -2.02 -10.09 -14.32
C ILE A 142 -2.12 -11.12 -13.20
N GLN A 143 -1.10 -11.17 -12.34
CA GLN A 143 -1.05 -12.03 -11.17
C GLN A 143 -0.31 -11.32 -10.04
N MET A 144 -0.29 -11.93 -8.85
CA MET A 144 0.50 -11.44 -7.73
C MET A 144 1.95 -11.16 -8.15
N CYS A 145 2.45 -10.02 -7.72
CA CYS A 145 3.79 -9.51 -8.01
C CYS A 145 4.07 -9.22 -9.50
N THR A 146 3.08 -9.17 -10.39
CA THR A 146 3.26 -8.66 -11.76
C THR A 146 3.63 -7.17 -11.72
N VAL A 147 4.65 -6.78 -12.47
CA VAL A 147 5.02 -5.37 -12.65
C VAL A 147 4.16 -4.79 -13.77
N VAL A 148 3.51 -3.66 -13.51
CA VAL A 148 2.65 -2.95 -14.46
C VAL A 148 3.02 -1.48 -14.53
N GLU A 149 2.84 -0.88 -15.70
CA GLU A 149 2.89 0.57 -15.86
C GLU A 149 1.50 1.14 -15.68
N VAL A 150 1.37 2.06 -14.72
CA VAL A 150 0.12 2.68 -14.31
C VAL A 150 0.11 4.13 -14.72
N ILE A 151 -1.00 4.56 -15.32
CA ILE A 151 -1.33 5.96 -15.56
C ILE A 151 -2.35 6.38 -14.50
N LEU A 152 -1.94 7.34 -13.68
CA LEU A 152 -2.81 8.02 -12.74
C LEU A 152 -3.46 9.21 -13.46
N SER A 153 -4.78 9.27 -13.44
CA SER A 153 -5.55 10.35 -14.08
C SER A 153 -6.66 10.86 -13.17
N LYS A 154 -7.01 12.14 -13.33
CA LYS A 154 -8.07 12.78 -12.56
C LYS A 154 -9.45 12.20 -12.88
N LEU A 155 -10.31 12.11 -11.87
CA LEU A 155 -11.74 11.88 -12.04
C LEU A 155 -12.49 13.23 -12.04
N PRO A 156 -13.79 13.28 -12.43
CA PRO A 156 -14.57 14.51 -12.41
C PRO A 156 -14.62 15.19 -11.04
N GLU A 157 -14.57 14.42 -9.95
CA GLU A 157 -14.50 14.96 -8.60
C GLU A 157 -13.10 15.52 -8.29
N PRO A 158 -12.99 16.73 -7.72
CA PRO A 158 -11.74 17.53 -7.66
C PRO A 158 -10.62 16.93 -6.80
N THR A 159 -10.91 15.90 -6.00
CA THR A 159 -9.95 15.21 -5.12
C THR A 159 -9.80 13.74 -5.46
N LYS A 160 -10.53 13.25 -6.46
CA LYS A 160 -10.54 11.84 -6.86
C LYS A 160 -9.70 11.65 -8.12
N PHE A 161 -9.10 10.47 -8.18
CA PHE A 161 -8.26 10.03 -9.27
C PHE A 161 -8.42 8.52 -9.44
N GLN A 162 -8.10 8.03 -10.62
CA GLN A 162 -8.14 6.63 -10.98
C GLN A 162 -6.77 6.15 -11.44
N ALA A 163 -6.60 4.83 -11.42
CA ALA A 163 -5.42 4.14 -11.93
C ALA A 163 -5.85 3.23 -13.09
N VAL A 164 -5.19 3.37 -14.23
CA VAL A 164 -5.36 2.53 -15.43
C VAL A 164 -3.98 1.99 -15.81
N ILE A 165 -3.90 0.78 -16.36
CA ILE A 165 -2.62 0.23 -16.81
C ILE A 165 -2.39 0.50 -18.29
N LYS A 166 -1.12 0.61 -18.68
CA LYS A 166 -0.74 0.55 -20.10
C LYS A 166 -0.78 -0.91 -20.59
N PRO A 167 -1.42 -1.18 -21.74
CA PRO A 167 -1.38 -2.50 -22.36
C PRO A 167 0.06 -2.94 -22.63
N ARG A 168 0.46 -4.11 -22.10
CA ARG A 168 1.77 -4.71 -22.35
C ARG A 168 1.65 -6.20 -22.59
N SER A 169 2.47 -6.76 -23.46
CA SER A 169 2.46 -8.20 -23.71
C SER A 169 2.90 -8.99 -22.47
N ILE A 170 2.60 -10.29 -22.42
CA ILE A 170 3.10 -11.21 -21.37
C ILE A 170 4.63 -11.17 -21.26
N LYS A 171 5.35 -10.99 -22.37
CA LYS A 171 6.82 -10.92 -22.37
C LYS A 171 7.33 -9.65 -21.68
N ASP A 172 6.55 -8.59 -21.73
CA ASP A 172 6.90 -7.25 -21.23
C ASP A 172 6.27 -6.93 -19.86
N SER A 173 5.55 -7.90 -19.28
CA SER A 173 4.91 -7.82 -17.96
C SER A 173 5.45 -8.89 -17.00
N PRO A 174 6.76 -8.90 -16.70
CA PRO A 174 7.32 -9.90 -15.81
C PRO A 174 6.82 -9.73 -14.36
N THR A 175 6.82 -10.82 -13.60
CA THR A 175 6.68 -10.73 -12.15
C THR A 175 8.00 -10.33 -11.50
N LEU A 176 7.94 -9.75 -10.29
CA LEU A 176 9.14 -9.47 -9.49
C LEU A 176 10.03 -10.71 -9.34
N MET A 177 9.44 -11.89 -9.16
CA MET A 177 10.17 -13.16 -9.07
C MET A 177 10.89 -13.52 -10.38
N GLN A 178 10.27 -13.27 -11.53
CA GLN A 178 10.91 -13.49 -12.83
C GLN A 178 12.07 -12.51 -13.04
N MET A 179 11.90 -11.25 -12.64
CA MET A 179 12.98 -10.25 -12.70
C MET A 179 14.15 -10.65 -11.78
N TYR A 180 13.86 -11.09 -10.56
CA TYR A 180 14.83 -11.59 -9.58
C TYR A 180 15.66 -12.76 -10.14
N ASN A 181 14.98 -13.77 -10.71
CA ASN A 181 15.64 -14.96 -11.26
C ASN A 181 16.52 -14.62 -12.48
N LYS A 182 16.14 -13.63 -13.29
CA LYS A 182 16.93 -13.16 -14.44
C LYS A 182 18.22 -12.45 -14.02
N GLN A 183 18.22 -11.75 -12.89
CA GLN A 183 19.42 -11.10 -12.36
C GLN A 183 20.42 -12.10 -11.76
N GLN A 184 19.97 -13.15 -11.07
CA GLN A 184 20.86 -14.20 -10.57
C GLN A 184 21.56 -14.99 -11.69
N SER A 185 20.87 -15.22 -12.82
CA SER A 185 21.43 -15.95 -13.97
C SER A 185 22.43 -15.13 -14.80
N SER A 186 22.50 -13.81 -14.59
CA SER A 186 23.47 -12.91 -15.27
C SER A 186 24.74 -12.63 -14.45
N GLY A 187 24.98 -13.35 -13.35
CA GLY A 187 26.25 -13.36 -12.63
C GLY A 187 26.55 -12.12 -11.77
N GLY A 188 25.53 -11.30 -11.46
CA GLY A 188 25.69 -10.18 -10.52
C GLY A 188 25.71 -10.64 -9.06
N ASP A 189 26.57 -10.02 -8.25
CA ASP A 189 26.70 -10.29 -6.81
C ASP A 189 25.33 -10.34 -6.11
N SER A 190 25.13 -11.39 -5.31
CA SER A 190 23.85 -11.81 -4.74
C SER A 190 23.33 -10.94 -3.58
N ALA A 191 23.66 -9.65 -3.53
CA ALA A 191 23.47 -8.87 -2.30
C ALA A 191 22.26 -7.92 -2.31
N ASP A 192 21.92 -7.24 -3.41
CA ASP A 192 20.85 -6.23 -3.35
C ASP A 192 20.02 -6.20 -4.63
N LEU A 193 18.74 -6.58 -4.52
CA LEU A 193 17.77 -6.17 -5.53
C LEU A 193 17.63 -4.65 -5.40
N ASN A 194 18.21 -3.92 -6.35
CA ASN A 194 17.98 -2.49 -6.43
C ASN A 194 16.57 -2.25 -7.00
N PHE A 195 15.56 -2.48 -6.16
CA PHE A 195 14.16 -2.20 -6.44
C PHE A 195 13.96 -0.74 -6.83
N ASP A 196 14.80 0.17 -6.30
CA ASP A 196 14.77 1.57 -6.67
C ASP A 196 15.10 1.71 -8.16
N LEU A 197 16.16 1.07 -8.68
CA LEU A 197 16.50 1.11 -10.11
C LEU A 197 15.44 0.43 -11.02
N LEU A 198 14.71 -0.55 -10.48
CA LEU A 198 13.72 -1.34 -11.25
C LEU A 198 12.35 -0.67 -11.33
N LEU A 199 11.92 -0.02 -10.24
CA LEU A 199 10.55 0.45 -10.04
C LEU A 199 10.46 1.97 -9.82
N LEU A 200 11.58 2.65 -9.59
CA LEU A 200 11.68 4.10 -9.57
C LEU A 200 12.49 4.49 -10.81
N ASP A 201 11.91 5.34 -11.65
CA ASP A 201 12.61 5.91 -12.82
C ASP A 201 13.65 6.93 -12.40
#